data_AF-A0A836WHP5-F1
#
_entry.id   AF-A0A836WHP5-F1
#
_cell.length_a   1.000
_cell.length_b   1.000
_cell.length_c   1.000
_cell.angle_alpha   90.00
_cell.angle_beta   90.00
_cell.angle_gamma   90.00
#
_symmetry.space_group_name_H-M   'P 1'
#
loop_
_entity.id
_entity.type
_entity.pdbx_description
1 polymer ?
#
loop_
_entity_poly.entity_id
_entity_poly.type
_entity_poly.pdbx_seq_one_letter_code
_entity_poly.pdbx_strand_id
1 'polypeptide(L)'
;NAWLGVTVEDKKYGLPRIDHLRRIDVNIRFLSIEPLLENLGTIDLSGIHWVIVGGESGAKARPMKKKWALNIQQQCQQSGVQFFFKQWGMWGDDGKKRPKKQNGRQLNGKIFDEMPYQIPIYG
;
A
#
# COMPACT_ATOMS: atom_id res chain seq x y z
N ASN A 1 16.81 -6.97 -14.20
CA ASN A 1 16.20 -6.47 -12.94
C ASN A 1 14.70 -6.68 -13.00
N ALA A 2 14.13 -7.44 -12.05
CA ALA A 2 12.69 -7.63 -11.91
C ALA A 2 12.23 -7.09 -10.56
N TRP A 3 11.02 -6.53 -10.53
CA TRP A 3 10.31 -6.15 -9.30
C TRP A 3 9.12 -7.07 -9.17
N LEU A 4 8.93 -7.66 -7.99
CA LEU A 4 7.82 -8.56 -7.74
C LEU A 4 6.98 -8.05 -6.58
N GLY A 5 5.67 -8.20 -6.70
CA GLY A 5 4.79 -7.82 -5.63
C GLY A 5 3.53 -8.66 -5.58
N VAL A 6 2.85 -8.55 -4.45
CA VAL A 6 1.60 -9.25 -4.18
C VAL A 6 0.52 -8.26 -3.75
N THR A 7 -0.72 -8.57 -4.08
CA THR A 7 -1.86 -7.81 -3.57
C THR A 7 -2.16 -8.21 -2.13
N VAL A 8 -2.44 -7.24 -1.26
CA VAL A 8 -2.75 -7.44 0.17
C VAL A 8 -4.01 -6.64 0.53
N GLU A 9 -5.17 -7.12 0.07
CA GLU A 9 -6.45 -6.45 0.28
C GLU A 9 -7.02 -6.62 1.70
N ASP A 10 -6.73 -7.75 2.36
CA ASP A 10 -7.28 -8.16 3.66
C ASP A 10 -6.32 -9.06 4.47
N LYS A 11 -6.71 -9.40 5.70
CA LYS A 11 -5.95 -10.30 6.58
C LYS A 11 -5.99 -11.75 6.15
N LYS A 12 -7.15 -12.21 5.67
CA LYS A 12 -7.41 -13.66 5.49
C LYS A 12 -6.65 -14.23 4.30
N TYR A 13 -6.58 -13.48 3.21
CA TYR A 13 -6.01 -13.89 1.94
C TYR A 13 -4.83 -13.02 1.54
N GLY A 14 -4.85 -11.73 1.87
CA GLY A 14 -3.80 -10.79 1.52
C GLY A 14 -2.50 -11.03 2.30
N LEU A 15 -2.55 -10.94 3.64
CA LEU A 15 -1.35 -11.05 4.48
C LEU A 15 -0.53 -12.33 4.28
N PRO A 16 -1.13 -13.53 4.11
CA PRO A 16 -0.36 -14.75 3.85
C PRO A 16 0.52 -14.69 2.59
N ARG A 17 0.19 -13.84 1.59
CA ARG A 17 0.99 -13.71 0.36
C ARG A 17 2.35 -13.05 0.58
N ILE A 18 2.51 -12.29 1.67
CA ILE A 18 3.78 -11.62 2.00
C ILE A 18 4.88 -12.67 2.23
N ASP A 19 4.57 -13.77 2.93
CA ASP A 19 5.53 -14.84 3.19
C ASP A 19 5.92 -15.61 1.93
N HIS A 20 4.99 -15.78 1.00
CA HIS A 20 5.30 -16.37 -0.31
C HIS A 20 6.23 -15.46 -1.12
N LEU A 21 5.98 -14.15 -1.12
CA LEU A 21 6.84 -13.17 -1.81
C LEU A 21 8.27 -13.17 -1.27
N ARG A 22 8.46 -13.32 0.05
CA ARG A 22 9.78 -13.37 0.69
C ARG A 22 10.66 -14.53 0.23
N ARG A 23 10.06 -15.65 -0.15
CA ARG A 23 10.78 -16.86 -0.57
C ARG A 23 11.35 -16.76 -1.99
N ILE A 24 10.93 -15.76 -2.75
CA ILE A 24 11.36 -15.57 -4.13
C ILE A 24 12.58 -14.66 -4.13
N ASP A 25 13.64 -15.10 -4.80
CA ASP A 25 14.85 -14.31 -4.98
C ASP A 25 14.62 -13.20 -6.02
N VAL A 26 14.58 -11.95 -5.54
CA VAL A 26 14.32 -10.77 -6.36
C VAL A 26 14.82 -9.51 -5.65
N ASN A 27 15.35 -8.57 -6.44
CA ASN A 27 15.95 -7.35 -5.90
C ASN A 27 14.94 -6.43 -5.20
N ILE A 28 13.71 -6.34 -5.72
CA ILE A 28 12.67 -5.47 -5.16
C ILE A 28 11.39 -6.28 -4.95
N ARG A 29 10.92 -6.25 -3.71
CA ARG A 29 9.64 -6.81 -3.24
C ARG A 29 8.71 -5.67 -2.85
N PHE A 30 7.49 -5.65 -3.39
CA PHE A 30 6.49 -4.64 -3.04
C PHE A 30 5.14 -5.23 -2.65
N LEU A 31 4.39 -4.51 -1.81
CA LEU A 31 3.02 -4.84 -1.48
C LEU A 31 2.07 -3.87 -2.18
N SER A 32 1.10 -4.41 -2.90
CA SER A 32 -0.03 -3.64 -3.44
C SER A 32 -1.22 -3.79 -2.50
N ILE A 33 -1.35 -2.88 -1.55
CA ILE A 33 -2.45 -2.83 -0.59
C ILE A 33 -3.59 -2.00 -1.18
N GLU A 34 -4.09 -2.47 -2.32
CA GLU A 34 -5.20 -1.85 -3.02
C GLU A 34 -6.15 -2.90 -3.66
N PRO A 35 -7.46 -2.83 -3.38
CA PRO A 35 -8.08 -1.94 -2.40
C PRO A 35 -7.70 -2.33 -0.96
N LEU A 36 -7.42 -1.36 -0.09
CA LEU A 36 -7.31 -1.59 1.36
C LEU A 36 -8.72 -1.72 1.95
N LEU A 37 -9.13 -2.96 2.26
CA LEU A 37 -10.51 -3.27 2.63
C LEU A 37 -10.79 -3.23 4.13
N GLU A 38 -9.76 -3.36 4.96
CA GLU A 38 -9.89 -3.42 6.40
C GLU A 38 -8.63 -2.92 7.12
N ASN A 39 -8.69 -2.85 8.46
CA ASN A 39 -7.50 -2.59 9.25
C ASN A 39 -6.61 -3.84 9.31
N LEU A 40 -5.51 -3.87 8.56
CA LEU A 40 -4.57 -5.00 8.56
C LEU A 40 -3.85 -5.19 9.91
N GLY A 41 -3.83 -4.17 10.77
CA GLY A 41 -3.08 -4.21 12.03
C GLY A 41 -1.58 -4.13 11.78
N THR A 42 -0.79 -4.83 12.59
CA THR A 42 0.66 -4.90 12.41
C THR A 42 0.99 -5.85 11.25
N ILE A 43 1.75 -5.33 10.28
CA ILE A 43 2.26 -6.07 9.13
C ILE A 43 3.75 -6.27 9.37
N ASP A 44 4.22 -7.51 9.30
CA ASP A 44 5.65 -7.75 9.18
C ASP A 44 6.11 -7.23 7.82
N LEU A 45 6.97 -6.21 7.80
CA LEU A 45 7.52 -5.60 6.60
C LEU A 45 8.95 -6.06 6.30
N SER A 46 9.47 -7.04 7.04
CA SER A 46 10.82 -7.57 6.82
C SER A 46 10.99 -8.06 5.38
N GLY A 47 12.04 -7.60 4.71
CA GLY A 47 12.34 -7.94 3.31
C GLY A 47 11.44 -7.27 2.25
N ILE A 48 10.54 -6.38 2.65
CA ILE A 48 9.69 -5.56 1.76
C ILE A 48 10.35 -4.20 1.55
N HIS A 49 10.33 -3.72 0.31
CA HIS A 49 11.03 -2.49 -0.08
C HIS A 49 10.07 -1.35 -0.37
N TRP A 50 8.84 -1.67 -0.74
CA TRP A 50 7.86 -0.68 -1.17
C TRP A 50 6.43 -1.12 -0.85
N VAL A 51 5.61 -0.20 -0.36
CA VAL A 51 4.20 -0.44 -0.07
C VAL A 51 3.36 0.62 -0.77
N ILE A 52 2.42 0.15 -1.58
CA ILE A 52 1.43 0.96 -2.29
C ILE A 52 0.09 0.82 -1.56
N VAL A 53 -0.54 1.93 -1.19
CA VAL A 53 -1.87 1.93 -0.58
C VAL A 53 -2.87 2.68 -1.46
N GLY A 54 -4.06 2.09 -1.66
CA GLY A 54 -5.13 2.73 -2.42
C GLY A 54 -6.52 2.21 -2.06
N GLY A 55 -7.52 3.08 -2.22
CA GLY A 55 -8.93 2.73 -2.08
C GLY A 55 -9.56 2.15 -3.35
N GLU A 56 -10.70 1.50 -3.17
CA GLU A 56 -11.41 0.81 -4.25
C GLU A 56 -12.04 1.78 -5.26
N SER A 57 -12.01 1.40 -6.54
CA SER A 57 -12.65 2.14 -7.65
C SER A 57 -13.95 1.44 -8.10
N GLY A 58 -14.80 2.15 -8.84
CA GLY A 58 -16.00 1.58 -9.45
C GLY A 58 -17.29 1.77 -8.64
N ALA A 59 -18.44 1.46 -9.26
CA ALA A 59 -19.76 1.79 -8.71
C ALA A 59 -20.03 1.17 -7.32
N LYS A 60 -19.48 -0.03 -7.07
CA LYS A 60 -19.62 -0.80 -5.83
C LYS A 60 -18.43 -0.65 -4.87
N ALA A 61 -17.58 0.36 -5.08
CA ALA A 61 -16.41 0.59 -4.24
C ALA A 61 -16.76 0.67 -2.75
N ARG A 62 -15.96 0.01 -1.91
CA ARG A 62 -16.02 0.06 -0.45
C ARG A 62 -15.16 1.20 0.09
N PRO A 63 -15.57 1.85 1.20
CA PRO A 63 -14.80 2.95 1.78
C PRO A 63 -13.57 2.43 2.53
N MET A 64 -12.40 3.01 2.23
CA MET A 64 -11.19 2.88 3.04
C MET A 64 -11.21 3.93 4.15
N LYS A 65 -10.93 3.54 5.40
CA LYS A 65 -10.83 4.51 6.51
C LYS A 65 -9.44 5.14 6.56
N LYS A 66 -9.37 6.47 6.75
CA LYS A 66 -8.10 7.22 6.86
C LYS A 66 -7.12 6.64 7.87
N LYS A 67 -7.62 6.21 9.02
CA LYS A 67 -6.79 5.58 10.07
C LYS A 67 -6.08 4.29 9.63
N TRP A 68 -6.63 3.55 8.67
CA TRP A 68 -6.01 2.33 8.15
C TRP A 68 -4.80 2.68 7.27
N ALA A 69 -4.97 3.62 6.34
CA ALA A 69 -3.88 4.10 5.50
C ALA A 69 -2.75 4.75 6.33
N LEU A 70 -3.11 5.56 7.34
CA LEU A 70 -2.13 6.16 8.26
C LEU A 70 -1.36 5.12 9.08
N ASN A 71 -2.04 4.07 9.55
CA ASN A 71 -1.38 3.01 10.29
C ASN A 71 -0.34 2.26 9.45
N ILE A 72 -0.63 2.02 8.16
CA ILE A 72 0.35 1.41 7.24
C ILE A 72 1.49 2.37 6.93
N GLN A 73 1.20 3.65 6.66
CA GLN A 73 2.21 4.67 6.41
C GLN A 73 3.19 4.78 7.59
N GLN A 74 2.69 4.78 8.82
CA GLN A 74 3.51 4.81 10.04
C GLN A 74 4.41 3.59 10.15
N GLN A 75 3.89 2.38 9.88
CA GLN A 75 4.69 1.15 9.91
C GLN A 75 5.79 1.15 8.85
N CYS A 76 5.50 1.66 7.65
CA CYS A 76 6.50 1.82 6.58
C CYS A 76 7.60 2.77 7.02
N GLN A 77 7.24 3.94 7.56
CA GLN A 77 8.19 4.91 8.08
C GLN A 77 9.07 4.34 9.21
N GLN A 78 8.48 3.57 10.14
CA GLN A 78 9.22 2.93 11.24
C GLN A 78 10.16 1.81 10.76
N SER A 79 9.84 1.17 9.63
CA SER A 79 10.60 0.05 9.07
C SER A 79 11.58 0.47 7.97
N GLY A 80 11.66 1.77 7.63
CA GLY A 80 12.47 2.25 6.52
C GLY A 80 11.99 1.76 5.15
N VAL A 81 10.70 1.40 5.02
CA VAL A 81 10.09 0.91 3.79
C VAL A 81 9.45 2.07 3.05
N GLN A 82 9.66 2.15 1.74
CA GLN A 82 9.12 3.23 0.92
C GLN A 82 7.59 3.15 0.86
N PHE A 83 6.91 4.28 0.98
CA PHE A 83 5.46 4.36 1.01
C PHE A 83 4.89 5.21 -0.13
N PHE A 84 3.97 4.62 -0.90
CA PHE A 84 3.25 5.29 -1.96
C PHE A 84 1.75 5.27 -1.68
N PHE A 85 1.16 6.46 -1.51
CA PHE A 85 -0.29 6.60 -1.42
C PHE A 85 -0.87 6.90 -2.80
N LYS A 86 -1.49 5.89 -3.42
CA LYS A 86 -1.99 6.00 -4.78
C LYS A 86 -3.15 6.97 -4.87
N GLN A 87 -4.23 6.71 -4.11
CA GLN A 87 -5.48 7.47 -4.14
C GLN A 87 -6.52 6.91 -3.15
N TRP A 88 -7.55 7.70 -2.86
CA TRP A 88 -8.68 7.30 -2.00
C TRP A 88 -9.73 6.40 -2.66
N GLY A 89 -9.77 6.31 -3.99
CA GLY A 89 -10.84 5.60 -4.69
C GLY A 89 -12.12 6.43 -4.78
N MET A 90 -13.28 5.77 -4.78
CA MET A 90 -14.57 6.47 -4.88
C MET A 90 -15.02 7.15 -3.59
N TRP A 91 -14.41 6.82 -2.45
CA TRP A 91 -14.74 7.40 -1.14
C TRP A 91 -13.57 8.25 -0.65
N GLY A 92 -13.80 9.55 -0.46
CA GLY A 92 -12.79 10.46 0.07
C GLY A 92 -12.45 10.19 1.54
N ASP A 93 -11.41 10.87 2.04
CA ASP A 93 -11.01 10.76 3.45
C ASP A 93 -12.06 11.33 4.42
N ASP A 94 -12.95 12.17 3.91
CA ASP A 94 -14.16 12.70 4.55
C ASP A 94 -15.36 11.73 4.51
N GLY A 95 -15.19 10.52 3.94
CA GLY A 95 -16.25 9.52 3.82
C GLY A 95 -17.31 9.85 2.77
N LYS A 96 -17.11 10.83 1.89
CA LYS A 96 -18.07 11.17 0.84
C LYS A 96 -17.72 10.49 -0.49
N LYS A 97 -18.75 10.01 -1.18
CA LYS A 97 -18.60 9.34 -2.48
C LYS A 97 -18.52 10.36 -3.62
N ARG A 98 -17.43 10.34 -4.39
CA ARG A 98 -17.16 11.22 -5.55
C ARG A 98 -16.32 10.48 -6.59
N PRO A 99 -16.25 10.96 -7.85
CA PRO A 99 -15.30 10.43 -8.83
C PRO A 99 -13.87 10.41 -8.27
N LYS A 100 -13.14 9.32 -8.51
CA LYS A 100 -11.80 9.11 -7.92
C LYS A 100 -10.81 10.27 -8.12
N LYS A 101 -10.89 10.95 -9.28
CA LYS A 101 -10.07 12.13 -9.58
C LYS A 101 -10.28 13.28 -8.58
N GLN A 102 -11.50 13.44 -8.05
CA GLN A 102 -11.84 14.49 -7.08
C GLN A 102 -11.42 14.14 -5.66
N ASN A 103 -11.44 12.85 -5.28
CA ASN A 103 -10.96 12.44 -3.95
C ASN A 103 -9.43 12.49 -3.84
N GLY A 104 -8.72 12.43 -4.98
CA GLY A 104 -7.31 12.75 -5.05
C GLY A 104 -6.38 11.76 -4.34
N ARG A 105 -5.17 12.25 -4.07
CA ARG A 105 -4.00 11.46 -3.65
C ARG A 105 -3.33 11.98 -2.38
N GLN A 106 -3.98 12.88 -1.66
CA GLN A 106 -3.41 13.42 -0.44
C GLN A 106 -3.82 12.57 0.76
N LEU A 107 -2.83 12.09 1.52
CA LEU A 107 -3.04 11.48 2.83
C LEU A 107 -2.59 12.50 3.88
N ASN A 108 -3.50 12.94 4.74
CA ASN A 108 -3.22 13.96 5.75
C ASN A 108 -2.60 15.25 5.18
N GLY A 109 -3.12 15.71 4.04
CA GLY A 109 -2.65 16.92 3.35
C GLY A 109 -1.31 16.78 2.62
N LYS A 110 -0.71 15.58 2.58
CA LYS A 110 0.59 15.32 1.93
C LYS A 110 0.43 14.31 0.80
N ILE A 111 1.27 14.45 -0.22
CA ILE A 111 1.44 13.44 -1.27
C ILE A 111 2.58 12.52 -0.84
N PHE A 112 2.37 11.22 -0.99
CA PHE A 112 3.38 10.19 -0.74
C PHE A 112 3.63 9.45 -2.05
N ASP A 113 4.73 9.79 -2.73
CA ASP A 113 5.11 9.27 -4.04
C ASP A 113 6.48 8.57 -4.00
N GLU A 114 6.85 8.01 -2.84
CA GLU A 114 8.14 7.35 -2.65
C GLU A 114 8.25 6.11 -3.55
N MET A 115 9.47 5.86 -4.04
CA MET A 115 9.83 4.71 -4.86
C MET A 115 11.02 4.00 -4.22
N PRO A 116 11.18 2.68 -4.39
CA PRO A 116 12.38 1.97 -3.94
C PRO A 116 13.62 2.50 -4.67
N TYR A 117 14.66 2.82 -3.90
CA TYR A 117 15.97 3.15 -4.48
C TYR A 117 16.50 1.93 -5.24
N GLN A 118 17.15 2.15 -6.39
CA GLN A 118 17.91 1.08 -7.03
C GLN A 118 18.99 0.62 -6.04
N ILE A 119 18.91 -0.63 -5.57
CA ILE A 119 19.98 -1.25 -4.80
C ILE A 119 21.21 -1.27 -5.72
N PRO A 120 22.34 -0.67 -5.33
CA PRO A 120 23.57 -0.83 -6.08
C PRO A 120 23.88 -2.32 -6.17
N ILE A 121 23.99 -2.84 -7.39
CA ILE A 121 24.56 -4.15 -7.65
C ILE A 121 26.04 -4.07 -7.30
N TYR A 122 26.38 -4.34 -6.04
CA TYR A 122 27.71 -4.82 -5.72
C TYR A 122 27.73 -6.29 -6.12
N GLY A 123 28.29 -6.55 -7.30
CA GLY A 123 28.65 -7.89 -7.75
C GLY A 123 29.88 -8.42 -7.04
#